data_AF-A0A8H7LGI3-F1
#
_entry.id   AF-A0A8H7LGI3-F1
#
_cell.length_a   1.000
_cell.length_b   1.000
_cell.length_c   1.000
_cell.angle_alpha   90.00
_cell.angle_beta   90.00
_cell.angle_gamma   90.00
#
_symmetry.space_group_name_H-M   'P 1'
#
loop_
_entity.id
_entity.type
_entity.pdbx_description
1 polymer ?
#
loop_
_entity_poly.entity_id
_entity_poly.type
_entity_poly.pdbx_seq_one_letter_code
_entity_poly.pdbx_strand_id
1 'polypeptide(L)'
;MSFGPGTYYLVNVKTARHEDLNSLSQESPVAALDLSGGDQRTILAFPLHRGDNQKWKFIDAGNGLYHIRNVGYGKFITFPDDANDGKQVIATDGPREWEVRVGHEGVNQKDERESIRIFHPGTDKNIDLKDHGDTTAGNIIQLWSQTPGQGQAWYAIPA
;
A
#
# COMPACT_ATOMS: atom_id res chain seq x y z
N MET A 1 -8.81 -0.81 16.16
CA MET A 1 -9.52 0.45 15.83
C MET A 1 -9.81 0.38 14.34
N SER A 2 -11.06 0.53 13.91
CA SER A 2 -11.37 0.44 12.47
C SER A 2 -10.52 1.42 11.67
N PHE A 3 -9.88 0.95 10.61
CA PHE A 3 -9.12 1.78 9.68
C PHE A 3 -9.93 3.02 9.23
N GLY A 4 -9.28 4.18 9.16
CA GLY A 4 -9.93 5.44 8.79
C GLY A 4 -8.94 6.49 8.27
N PRO A 5 -9.41 7.72 7.97
CA PRO A 5 -8.54 8.82 7.54
C PRO A 5 -7.39 9.06 8.53
N GLY A 6 -6.19 9.29 8.01
CA GLY A 6 -4.99 9.38 8.83
C GLY A 6 -3.71 9.27 8.00
N THR A 7 -2.56 9.32 8.67
CA THR A 7 -1.26 9.10 8.02
C THR A 7 -0.70 7.78 8.52
N TYR A 8 -0.25 6.93 7.58
CA TYR A 8 0.23 5.60 7.89
C TYR A 8 1.51 5.28 7.11
N TYR A 9 2.33 4.41 7.69
CA TYR A 9 3.26 3.57 6.96
C TYR A 9 2.51 2.31 6.51
N LEU A 10 2.71 1.89 5.27
CA LEU A 10 2.11 0.66 4.73
C LEU A 10 3.20 -0.39 4.59
N VAL A 11 3.18 -1.43 5.42
CA VAL A 11 4.16 -2.53 5.36
C VAL A 11 3.49 -3.82 4.88
N ASN A 12 4.16 -4.56 4.01
CA ASN A 12 3.59 -5.75 3.40
C ASN A 12 3.58 -6.93 4.39
N VAL A 13 2.44 -7.62 4.49
CA VAL A 13 2.24 -8.72 5.45
C VAL A 13 3.12 -9.96 5.17
N LYS A 14 3.75 -10.05 3.99
CA LYS A 14 4.67 -11.15 3.66
C LYS A 14 5.99 -11.09 4.44
N THR A 15 6.37 -9.89 4.91
CA THR A 15 7.62 -9.68 5.66
C THR A 15 7.40 -9.11 7.05
N ALA A 16 6.28 -8.44 7.29
CA ALA A 16 5.88 -8.01 8.62
C ALA A 16 5.01 -9.07 9.29
N ARG A 17 5.18 -9.26 10.60
CA ARG A 17 4.25 -10.00 11.44
C ARG A 17 3.48 -9.01 12.29
N HIS A 18 2.19 -9.27 12.50
CA HIS A 18 1.36 -8.37 13.27
C HIS A 18 1.91 -8.14 14.69
N GLU A 19 2.36 -9.20 15.37
CA GLU A 19 2.88 -9.11 16.74
C GLU A 19 4.10 -8.19 16.89
N ASP A 20 4.83 -7.95 15.80
CA ASP A 20 6.06 -7.17 15.81
C ASP A 20 5.84 -5.70 15.43
N LEU A 21 4.63 -5.30 14.98
CA LEU A 21 4.38 -3.97 14.40
C LEU A 21 4.80 -2.81 15.32
N ASN A 22 4.56 -2.96 16.64
CA ASN A 22 4.94 -1.95 17.64
C ASN A 22 6.44 -1.87 17.91
N SER A 23 7.20 -2.90 17.50
CA SER A 23 8.65 -2.99 17.68
C SER A 23 9.44 -2.60 16.43
N LEU A 24 8.75 -2.37 15.29
CA LEU A 24 9.39 -2.00 14.04
C LEU A 24 10.09 -0.64 14.18
N SER A 25 11.42 -0.68 14.20
CA SER A 25 12.29 0.49 14.28
C SER A 25 12.43 1.20 12.93
N GLN A 26 13.23 2.26 12.91
CA GLN A 26 13.53 3.07 11.73
C GLN A 26 14.41 2.34 10.70
N GLU A 27 14.83 1.10 10.92
CA GLU A 27 15.63 0.33 9.95
C GLU A 27 15.21 -1.15 10.00
N SER A 28 14.01 -1.43 9.51
CA SER A 28 13.45 -2.78 9.51
C SER A 28 13.48 -3.39 8.09
N PRO A 29 13.87 -4.67 7.94
CA PRO A 29 13.90 -5.32 6.62
C PRO A 29 12.50 -5.58 6.04
N VAL A 30 11.42 -5.20 6.74
CA VAL A 30 10.06 -5.33 6.24
C VAL A 30 9.85 -4.41 5.04
N ALA A 31 9.24 -4.95 3.98
CA ALA A 31 8.94 -4.18 2.78
C ALA A 31 7.82 -3.18 3.06
N ALA A 32 8.10 -1.90 2.87
CA ALA A 32 7.16 -0.80 2.95
C ALA A 32 6.83 -0.28 1.55
N LEU A 33 5.65 0.33 1.42
CA LEU A 33 5.27 1.11 0.25
C LEU A 33 6.05 2.43 0.24
N ASP A 34 6.95 2.58 -0.72
CA ASP A 34 7.89 3.70 -0.79
C ASP A 34 7.73 4.45 -2.11
N LEU A 35 7.59 5.77 -2.05
CA LEU A 35 7.74 6.63 -3.22
C LEU A 35 9.23 6.93 -3.43
N SER A 36 9.78 6.45 -4.54
CA SER A 36 11.17 6.67 -4.90
C SER A 36 11.53 8.16 -4.85
N GLY A 37 12.47 8.51 -3.96
CA GLY A 37 13.01 9.87 -3.89
C GLY A 37 13.85 10.26 -5.10
N GLY A 38 14.27 9.29 -5.91
CA GLY A 38 15.08 9.51 -7.11
C GLY A 38 14.28 10.12 -8.27
N ASP A 39 13.04 9.68 -8.48
CA ASP A 39 12.20 10.14 -9.60
C ASP A 39 10.85 10.76 -9.17
N GLN A 40 10.49 10.65 -7.89
CA GLN A 40 9.22 11.11 -7.32
C GLN A 40 8.00 10.61 -8.11
N ARG A 41 8.11 9.42 -8.71
CA ARG A 41 7.07 8.84 -9.56
C ARG A 41 6.91 7.35 -9.30
N THR A 42 8.00 6.60 -9.18
CA THR A 42 7.96 5.15 -9.01
C THR A 42 7.56 4.82 -7.58
N ILE A 43 6.51 4.00 -7.42
CA ILE A 43 6.16 3.39 -6.14
C ILE A 43 6.73 1.97 -6.13
N LEU A 44 7.49 1.64 -5.10
CA LEU A 44 8.28 0.41 -5.01
C LEU A 44 8.24 -0.17 -3.58
N ALA A 45 8.70 -1.42 -3.47
CA ALA A 45 9.01 -2.06 -2.22
C ALA A 45 10.37 -1.56 -1.72
N PHE A 46 10.45 -1.09 -0.47
CA PHE A 46 11.73 -0.75 0.14
C PHE A 46 11.73 -1.09 1.63
N PRO A 47 12.87 -1.42 2.25
CA PRO A 47 12.96 -1.57 3.69
C PRO A 47 12.35 -0.36 4.42
N LEU A 48 11.57 -0.64 5.47
CA LEU A 48 10.95 0.41 6.29
C LEU A 48 12.06 1.24 6.93
N HIS A 49 12.16 2.50 6.50
CA HIS A 49 13.05 3.52 7.09
C HIS A 49 12.29 4.70 7.71
N ARG A 50 10.96 4.67 7.66
CA ARG A 50 10.04 5.66 8.25
C ARG A 50 10.22 7.10 7.72
N GLY A 51 10.92 7.28 6.61
CA GLY A 51 11.04 8.57 5.91
C GLY A 51 9.71 9.09 5.38
N ASP A 52 9.63 10.39 5.10
CA ASP A 52 8.38 11.03 4.66
C ASP A 52 7.89 10.51 3.29
N ASN A 53 8.76 9.92 2.48
CA ASN A 53 8.42 9.25 1.24
C ASN A 53 7.79 7.84 1.45
N GLN A 54 7.77 7.32 2.68
CA GLN A 54 7.03 6.11 3.09
C GLN A 54 5.76 6.42 3.89
N LYS A 55 5.47 7.70 4.15
CA LYS A 55 4.25 8.14 4.84
C LYS A 55 3.15 8.44 3.82
N TRP A 56 2.01 7.81 4.03
CA TRP A 56 0.84 7.93 3.16
C TRP A 56 -0.35 8.46 3.94
N LYS A 57 -0.85 9.62 3.53
CA LYS A 57 -2.05 10.24 4.07
C LYS A 57 -3.28 9.73 3.32
N PHE A 58 -4.15 9.03 4.02
CA PHE A 58 -5.47 8.63 3.56
C PHE A 58 -6.44 9.77 3.86
N ILE A 59 -6.96 10.37 2.80
CA ILE A 59 -7.88 11.52 2.81
C ILE A 59 -9.24 11.00 2.38
N ASP A 60 -10.28 11.26 3.17
CA ASP A 60 -11.66 10.90 2.82
C ASP A 60 -12.08 11.58 1.50
N ALA A 61 -12.52 10.77 0.54
CA ALA A 61 -13.06 11.22 -0.74
C ALA A 61 -14.59 11.11 -0.81
N GLY A 62 -15.24 10.69 0.28
CA GLY A 62 -16.67 10.39 0.35
C GLY A 62 -17.00 8.97 -0.11
N ASN A 63 -18.21 8.51 0.19
CA ASN A 63 -18.73 7.18 -0.19
C ASN A 63 -17.83 5.99 0.23
N GLY A 64 -17.04 6.15 1.29
CA GLY A 64 -16.09 5.14 1.75
C GLY A 64 -14.81 5.01 0.92
N LEU A 65 -14.54 5.97 0.03
CA LEU A 65 -13.35 6.03 -0.82
C LEU A 65 -12.29 6.96 -0.23
N TYR A 66 -11.04 6.78 -0.69
CA TYR A 66 -9.89 7.55 -0.24
C TYR A 66 -9.08 8.11 -1.41
N HIS A 67 -8.54 9.31 -1.23
CA HIS A 67 -7.33 9.73 -1.91
C HIS A 67 -6.11 9.39 -1.04
N ILE A 68 -5.05 8.86 -1.64
CA ILE A 68 -3.85 8.44 -0.90
C ILE A 68 -2.66 9.28 -1.35
N ARG A 69 -2.18 10.16 -0.47
CA ARG A 69 -1.15 11.17 -0.77
C ARG A 69 0.14 10.88 -0.01
N ASN A 70 1.26 10.83 -0.70
CA ASN A 70 2.58 10.80 -0.10
C ASN A 70 2.84 12.10 0.69
N VAL A 71 3.40 11.98 1.90
CA VAL A 71 3.72 13.16 2.73
C VAL A 71 4.95 13.89 2.21
N GLY A 72 6.02 13.18 1.86
CA GLY A 72 7.31 13.77 1.47
C GLY A 72 7.26 14.61 0.21
N TYR A 73 6.50 14.18 -0.80
CA TYR A 73 6.43 14.85 -2.11
C TYR A 73 5.05 15.38 -2.46
N GLY A 74 4.03 15.11 -1.64
CA GLY A 74 2.68 15.61 -1.87
C GLY A 74 1.95 15.01 -3.07
N LYS A 75 2.46 13.91 -3.64
CA LYS A 75 1.91 13.22 -4.82
C LYS A 75 0.96 12.10 -4.42
N PHE A 76 0.04 11.74 -5.30
CA PHE A 76 -1.03 10.78 -5.05
C PHE A 76 -0.77 9.46 -5.75
N ILE A 77 -1.12 8.35 -5.08
CA ILE A 77 -1.10 7.02 -5.69
C ILE A 77 -2.12 6.97 -6.84
N THR A 78 -1.65 6.53 -8.00
CA THR A 78 -2.45 6.34 -9.21
C THR A 78 -1.82 5.26 -10.09
N PHE A 79 -2.39 5.07 -11.28
CA PHE A 79 -1.85 4.26 -12.35
C PHE A 79 -2.24 4.91 -13.69
N PRO A 80 -1.47 4.70 -14.79
CA PRO A 80 -1.85 5.18 -16.10
C PRO A 80 -3.02 4.39 -16.69
N ASP A 81 -3.77 4.96 -17.64
CA ASP A 81 -4.79 4.29 -18.45
C ASP A 81 -5.82 3.48 -17.62
N ASP A 82 -6.22 2.31 -18.14
CA ASP A 82 -7.21 1.41 -17.55
C ASP A 82 -6.60 0.47 -16.49
N ALA A 83 -7.46 0.07 -15.54
CA ALA A 83 -7.11 -0.85 -14.47
C ALA A 83 -6.95 -2.29 -14.98
N ASN A 84 -5.73 -2.66 -15.36
CA ASN A 84 -5.37 -3.99 -15.86
C ASN A 84 -4.27 -4.64 -15.00
N ASP A 85 -4.21 -5.97 -15.04
CA ASP A 85 -3.14 -6.73 -14.40
C ASP A 85 -1.77 -6.35 -14.98
N GLY A 86 -0.80 -6.19 -14.10
CA GLY A 86 0.57 -5.81 -14.46
C GLY A 86 0.78 -4.31 -14.64
N LYS A 87 -0.27 -3.49 -14.49
CA LYS A 87 -0.14 -2.04 -14.63
C LYS A 87 0.64 -1.46 -13.45
N GLN A 88 1.75 -0.79 -13.72
CA GLN A 88 2.55 -0.18 -12.66
C GLN A 88 1.74 0.91 -11.91
N VAL A 89 1.80 0.86 -10.59
CA VAL A 89 1.29 1.88 -9.69
C VAL A 89 2.37 2.94 -9.50
N ILE A 90 1.99 4.21 -9.65
CA ILE A 90 2.88 5.37 -9.68
C ILE A 90 2.32 6.51 -8.83
N ALA A 91 3.10 7.56 -8.64
CA ALA A 91 2.66 8.80 -8.02
C ALA A 91 2.58 9.96 -9.04
N THR A 92 1.52 10.77 -8.96
CA THR A 92 1.34 12.00 -9.77
C THR A 92 0.72 13.13 -8.93
N ASP A 93 0.56 14.32 -9.48
CA ASP A 93 0.03 15.47 -8.71
C ASP A 93 -1.50 15.44 -8.51
N GLY A 94 -2.23 14.61 -9.27
CA GLY A 94 -3.69 14.52 -9.24
C GLY A 94 -4.20 13.30 -8.46
N PRO A 95 -5.25 13.45 -7.63
CA PRO A 95 -5.80 12.34 -6.88
C PRO A 95 -6.55 11.34 -7.78
N ARG A 96 -6.59 10.09 -7.33
CA ARG A 96 -7.48 9.03 -7.81
C ARG A 96 -8.15 8.40 -6.59
N GLU A 97 -9.41 8.02 -6.73
CA GLU A 97 -10.16 7.33 -5.69
C GLU A 97 -9.73 5.87 -5.55
N TRP A 98 -9.63 5.42 -4.30
CA TRP A 98 -9.30 4.05 -3.92
C TRP A 98 -10.30 3.53 -2.89
N GLU A 99 -10.72 2.28 -3.06
CA GLU A 99 -11.53 1.56 -2.08
C GLU A 99 -10.58 0.81 -1.13
N VAL A 100 -10.73 1.02 0.18
CA VAL A 100 -9.94 0.31 1.19
C VAL A 100 -10.79 -0.76 1.85
N ARG A 101 -10.37 -2.02 1.74
CA ARG A 101 -11.04 -3.17 2.37
C ARG A 101 -10.17 -3.68 3.53
N VAL A 102 -10.76 -3.79 4.72
CA VAL A 102 -10.09 -4.24 5.95
C VAL A 102 -10.33 -5.73 6.18
N GLY A 103 -9.37 -6.45 6.75
CA GLY A 103 -9.55 -7.82 7.24
C GLY A 103 -9.36 -8.91 6.18
N HIS A 104 -8.51 -8.67 5.18
CA HIS A 104 -8.25 -9.62 4.09
C HIS A 104 -6.74 -9.84 3.89
N GLU A 105 -6.07 -10.58 4.79
CA GLU A 105 -4.69 -11.06 4.55
C GLU A 105 -4.61 -12.10 3.41
N GLY A 106 -5.76 -12.64 3.00
CA GLY A 106 -5.98 -13.66 1.97
C GLY A 106 -7.47 -13.94 1.83
N VAL A 107 -7.91 -14.64 0.78
CA VAL A 107 -9.34 -14.97 0.57
C VAL A 107 -9.92 -15.86 1.70
N ASN A 108 -9.07 -16.53 2.50
CA ASN A 108 -9.50 -17.61 3.41
C ASN A 108 -8.89 -17.57 4.83
N GLN A 109 -8.32 -16.45 5.30
CA GLN A 109 -7.90 -16.33 6.69
C GLN A 109 -8.56 -15.09 7.30
N LYS A 110 -9.33 -15.33 8.36
CA LYS A 110 -9.92 -14.25 9.17
C LYS A 110 -8.77 -13.62 9.94
N ASP A 111 -8.25 -12.52 9.41
CA ASP A 111 -7.34 -11.68 10.16
C ASP A 111 -8.17 -10.88 11.17
N GLU A 112 -7.95 -11.15 12.44
CA GLU A 112 -8.60 -10.42 13.52
C GLU A 112 -8.00 -9.01 13.70
N ARG A 113 -6.99 -8.64 12.88
CA ARG A 113 -6.09 -7.52 13.17
C ARG A 113 -5.73 -6.59 12.00
N GLU A 114 -6.71 -6.27 11.16
CA GLU A 114 -6.75 -4.96 10.50
C GLU A 114 -5.71 -4.76 9.37
N SER A 115 -5.23 -5.83 8.69
CA SER A 115 -4.61 -5.64 7.38
C SER A 115 -5.59 -4.98 6.40
N ILE A 116 -5.06 -4.21 5.46
CA ILE A 116 -5.84 -3.56 4.41
C ILE A 116 -5.44 -4.07 3.02
N ARG A 117 -6.39 -3.96 2.10
CA ARG A 117 -6.16 -4.03 0.66
C ARG A 117 -6.71 -2.76 0.01
N ILE A 118 -6.02 -2.26 -1.01
CA ILE A 118 -6.31 -0.98 -1.64
C ILE A 118 -6.71 -1.26 -3.10
N PHE A 119 -8.02 -1.19 -3.38
CA PHE A 119 -8.64 -1.57 -4.65
C PHE A 119 -8.94 -0.35 -5.52
N HIS A 120 -8.86 -0.53 -6.84
CA HIS A 120 -9.53 0.39 -7.75
C HIS A 120 -11.06 0.19 -7.64
N PRO A 121 -11.85 1.24 -7.36
CA PRO A 121 -13.28 1.08 -7.08
C PRO A 121 -14.05 0.35 -8.18
N GLY A 122 -14.96 -0.54 -7.77
CA GLY A 122 -15.81 -1.30 -8.69
C GLY A 122 -15.09 -2.44 -9.44
N THR A 123 -13.84 -2.76 -9.07
CA THR A 123 -13.07 -3.85 -9.68
C THR A 123 -12.49 -4.80 -8.63
N ASP A 124 -11.87 -5.88 -9.10
CA ASP A 124 -11.05 -6.78 -8.29
C ASP A 124 -9.55 -6.43 -8.33
N LYS A 125 -9.17 -5.32 -8.99
CA LYS A 125 -7.77 -4.88 -9.12
C LYS A 125 -7.34 -4.16 -7.86
N ASN A 126 -6.23 -4.57 -7.25
CA ASN A 126 -5.65 -3.93 -6.09
C ASN A 126 -4.14 -3.74 -6.23
N ILE A 127 -3.59 -2.95 -5.30
CA ILE A 127 -2.15 -2.70 -5.19
C ILE A 127 -1.43 -3.97 -4.74
N ASP A 128 -0.51 -4.44 -5.57
CA ASP A 128 0.23 -5.70 -5.47
C ASP A 128 1.74 -5.47 -5.57
N LEU A 129 2.50 -6.20 -4.76
CA LEU A 129 3.94 -6.39 -4.97
C LEU A 129 4.15 -7.31 -6.19
N LYS A 130 4.84 -6.81 -7.21
CA LYS A 130 5.07 -7.57 -8.45
C LYS A 130 5.81 -8.89 -8.20
N ASP A 131 5.70 -9.82 -9.15
CA ASP A 131 6.40 -11.11 -9.17
C ASP A 131 6.05 -12.00 -7.97
N HIS A 132 4.74 -12.22 -7.78
CA HIS A 132 4.19 -13.05 -6.69
C HIS A 132 4.51 -12.51 -5.29
N GLY A 133 4.50 -11.18 -5.16
CA GLY A 133 4.81 -10.52 -3.91
C GLY A 133 6.30 -10.50 -3.60
N ASP A 134 7.18 -10.33 -4.58
CA ASP A 134 8.62 -10.21 -4.31
C ASP A 134 8.89 -8.93 -3.51
N THR A 135 9.48 -9.10 -2.33
CA THR A 135 9.75 -8.03 -1.35
C THR A 135 11.16 -7.45 -1.51
N THR A 136 11.90 -7.84 -2.55
CA THR A 136 13.22 -7.31 -2.86
C THR A 136 13.16 -5.79 -3.03
N ALA A 137 14.09 -5.08 -2.38
CA ALA A 137 14.17 -3.63 -2.45
C ALA A 137 14.27 -3.15 -3.91
N GLY A 138 13.40 -2.22 -4.29
CA GLY A 138 13.31 -1.69 -5.65
C GLY A 138 12.35 -2.45 -6.56
N ASN A 139 11.80 -3.60 -6.15
CA ASN A 139 10.73 -4.23 -6.90
C ASN A 139 9.50 -3.31 -6.94
N ILE A 140 8.82 -3.27 -8.08
CA ILE A 140 7.76 -2.30 -8.31
C ILE A 140 6.42 -2.77 -7.75
N ILE A 141 5.56 -1.78 -7.51
CA ILE A 141 4.16 -2.00 -7.18
C ILE A 141 3.33 -1.97 -8.46
N GLN A 142 2.38 -2.89 -8.58
CA GLN A 142 1.50 -3.01 -9.74
C GLN A 142 0.04 -3.15 -9.30
N LEU A 143 -0.87 -3.04 -10.27
CA LEU A 143 -2.23 -3.55 -10.14
C LEU A 143 -2.25 -5.03 -10.47
N TRP A 144 -3.01 -5.78 -9.68
CA TRP A 144 -3.32 -7.17 -9.99
C TRP A 144 -4.70 -7.56 -9.47
N SER A 145 -5.36 -8.48 -10.17
CA SER A 145 -6.60 -9.11 -9.75
C SER A 145 -6.44 -9.73 -8.37
N GLN A 146 -7.48 -9.71 -7.55
CA GLN A 146 -7.42 -10.25 -6.20
C GLN A 146 -6.96 -11.71 -6.20
N THR A 147 -5.93 -12.02 -5.41
CA THR A 147 -5.46 -13.39 -5.15
C THR A 147 -5.48 -13.72 -3.65
N PRO A 148 -5.38 -15.00 -3.27
CA PRO A 148 -5.11 -15.39 -1.89
C PRO A 148 -3.70 -15.01 -1.40
N GLY A 149 -2.82 -14.51 -2.28
CA GLY A 149 -1.45 -14.15 -1.94
C GLY A 149 -1.37 -12.95 -1.00
N GLN A 150 -0.27 -12.90 -0.25
CA GLN A 150 0.05 -11.87 0.73
C GLN A 150 0.63 -10.58 0.11
N GLY A 151 1.06 -10.63 -1.16
CA GLY A 151 1.62 -9.47 -1.87
C GLY A 151 0.67 -8.28 -2.03
N GLN A 152 -0.63 -8.50 -1.78
CA GLN A 152 -1.72 -7.52 -1.95
C GLN A 152 -2.22 -6.93 -0.62
N ALA A 153 -1.70 -7.43 0.51
CA ALA A 153 -2.15 -7.05 1.84
C ALA A 153 -1.07 -6.26 2.59
N TRP A 154 -1.52 -5.23 3.29
CA TRP A 154 -0.65 -4.25 3.94
C TRP A 154 -1.12 -3.99 5.37
N TYR A 155 -0.22 -4.00 6.35
CA TYR A 155 -0.51 -3.42 7.65
C TYR A 155 -0.36 -1.90 7.57
N ALA A 156 -1.37 -1.18 8.03
CA ALA A 156 -1.34 0.27 8.15
C ALA A 156 -0.91 0.68 9.57
N ILE A 157 0.35 1.09 9.72
CA ILE A 157 0.92 1.52 11.00
C ILE A 157 0.77 3.05 11.07
N PRO A 158 0.11 3.62 12.10
CA PRO A 158 0.05 5.07 12.28
C PRO A 158 1.45 5.71 12.25
N ALA A 159 1.57 6.83 11.53
CA ALA A 159 2.83 7.55 11.33
C ALA A 159 3.02 8.76 12.25
#